data_AF-A0AAW2XB39-F1
#
_entry.id   AF-A0AAW2XB39-F1
#
_cell.length_a   1.000
_cell.length_b   1.000
_cell.length_c   1.000
_cell.angle_alpha   90.00
_cell.angle_beta   90.00
_cell.angle_gamma   90.00
#
_symmetry.space_group_name_H-M   'P 1'
#
loop_
_entity.id
_entity.type
_entity.pdbx_description
1 polymer ?
#
loop_
_entity_poly.entity_id
_entity_poly.type
_entity_poly.pdbx_seq_one_letter_code
_entity_poly.pdbx_strand_id
1 'polypeptide(L)'
;MATEEEELAVARANSEGEEDTSLKEAVEKDKRKEKRKKRLLKEAEKADRRGVCYLSRVPPHMDPLKLRQILSQYGEIQRLYLTPEDPAAQVRRKKSGGFRGQEFSEGWVEFTDKKVAKRVARMLNGEQIGGSKRSSFYYDLWNIKYLSKFKWDDLTEEIAYKNAIREQKLALELSAAKRERDFYLSKVDQSKALSKIEERLKKKQKVDVRPKVMRQFPQKKPVVNETGENKAQLSSDILAGVFGGSS
;
A
#
# COMPACT_ATOMS: atom_id res chain seq x y z
N MET A 1 37.42 27.62 -49.35
CA MET A 1 37.92 26.25 -49.11
C MET A 1 38.48 26.06 -47.70
N ALA A 2 39.21 27.02 -47.10
CA ALA A 2 39.74 26.84 -45.74
C ALA A 2 38.69 26.84 -44.60
N THR A 3 37.51 27.45 -44.80
CA THR A 3 36.49 27.61 -43.74
C THR A 3 35.56 26.40 -43.56
N GLU A 4 35.37 25.57 -44.58
CA GLU A 4 34.51 24.37 -44.49
C GLU A 4 35.25 23.18 -43.85
N GLU A 5 36.58 23.10 -44.00
CA GLU A 5 37.40 22.07 -43.36
C GLU A 5 37.54 22.30 -41.84
N GLU A 6 37.58 23.56 -41.38
CA GLU A 6 37.62 23.88 -39.95
C GLU A 6 36.28 23.60 -39.24
N GLU A 7 35.13 23.87 -39.87
CA GLU A 7 33.82 23.55 -39.27
C GLU A 7 33.57 22.03 -39.15
N LEU A 8 34.00 21.24 -40.14
CA LEU A 8 33.94 19.77 -40.09
C LEU A 8 34.88 19.17 -39.03
N ALA A 9 36.02 19.81 -38.75
CA ALA A 9 36.94 19.39 -37.69
C ALA A 9 36.38 19.67 -36.29
N VAL A 10 35.73 20.82 -36.09
CA VAL A 10 35.10 21.20 -34.81
C VAL A 10 33.88 20.32 -34.50
N ALA A 11 33.09 19.96 -35.52
CA ALA A 11 31.96 19.03 -35.35
C ALA A 11 32.41 17.61 -34.96
N ARG A 12 33.50 17.10 -35.56
CA ARG A 12 34.10 15.80 -35.19
C ARG A 12 34.69 15.80 -33.78
N ALA A 13 35.38 16.87 -33.39
CA ALA A 13 35.93 17.01 -32.05
C ALA A 13 34.84 17.07 -30.96
N ASN A 14 33.70 17.72 -31.24
CA ASN A 14 32.55 17.73 -30.34
C ASN A 14 31.85 16.37 -30.25
N SER A 15 31.69 15.63 -31.36
CA SER A 15 31.12 14.28 -31.33
C SER A 15 32.00 13.26 -30.61
N GLU A 16 33.33 13.35 -30.78
CA GLU A 16 34.28 12.48 -30.08
C GLU A 16 34.32 12.76 -28.57
N GLY A 17 34.14 14.02 -28.15
CA GLY A 17 34.02 14.41 -26.74
C GLY A 17 32.73 13.93 -26.05
N GLU A 18 31.59 13.95 -26.77
CA GLU A 18 30.32 13.42 -26.27
C GLU A 18 30.31 11.88 -26.19
N GLU A 19 30.92 11.19 -27.15
CA GLU A 19 31.04 9.72 -27.07
C GLU A 19 31.98 9.28 -25.94
N ASP A 20 33.13 9.94 -25.78
CA ASP A 20 34.11 9.60 -24.74
C ASP A 20 33.61 9.93 -23.32
N THR A 21 32.74 10.93 -23.16
CA THR A 21 32.03 11.20 -21.89
C THR A 21 30.94 10.16 -21.61
N SER A 22 30.17 9.75 -22.62
CA SER A 22 29.15 8.69 -22.49
C SER A 22 29.74 7.31 -22.11
N LEU A 23 30.92 6.98 -22.66
CA LEU A 23 31.66 5.74 -22.36
C LEU A 23 32.22 5.77 -20.93
N LYS A 24 32.76 6.92 -20.49
CA LYS A 24 33.22 7.11 -19.09
C LYS A 24 32.08 6.96 -18.09
N GLU A 25 30.89 7.48 -18.38
CA GLU A 25 29.71 7.29 -17.53
C GLU A 25 29.23 5.84 -17.47
N ALA A 26 29.26 5.12 -18.60
CA ALA A 26 28.91 3.70 -18.65
C ALA A 26 29.87 2.84 -17.81
N VAL A 27 31.18 3.08 -17.93
CA VAL A 27 32.22 2.40 -17.15
C VAL A 27 32.08 2.69 -15.65
N GLU A 28 31.76 3.93 -15.27
CA GLU A 28 31.52 4.30 -13.87
C GLU A 28 30.23 3.64 -13.32
N LYS A 29 29.16 3.56 -14.12
CA LYS A 29 27.93 2.83 -13.78
C LYS A 29 28.22 1.34 -13.57
N ASP A 30 29.07 0.72 -14.38
CA ASP A 30 29.41 -0.70 -14.23
C ASP A 30 30.33 -0.98 -13.04
N LYS A 31 31.31 -0.11 -12.78
CA LYS A 31 32.10 -0.15 -11.54
C LYS A 31 31.21 -0.02 -10.30
N ARG A 32 30.18 0.84 -10.33
CA ARG A 32 29.20 0.97 -9.24
C ARG A 32 28.35 -0.29 -9.07
N LYS A 33 27.89 -0.90 -10.17
CA LYS A 33 27.15 -2.18 -10.14
C LYS A 33 28.01 -3.31 -9.56
N GLU A 34 29.27 -3.41 -9.95
CA GLU A 34 30.17 -4.45 -9.45
C GLU A 34 30.47 -4.27 -7.96
N LYS A 35 30.75 -3.02 -7.53
CA LYS A 35 30.88 -2.69 -6.09
C LYS A 35 29.63 -3.06 -5.31
N ARG A 36 28.43 -2.81 -5.85
CA ARG A 36 27.15 -3.20 -5.22
C ARG A 36 27.02 -4.72 -5.10
N LYS A 37 27.30 -5.48 -6.17
CA LYS A 37 27.30 -6.95 -6.14
C LYS A 37 28.26 -7.50 -5.07
N LYS A 38 29.49 -6.97 -5.00
CA LYS A 38 30.47 -7.36 -3.96
C LYS A 38 29.97 -7.06 -2.54
N ARG A 39 29.27 -5.95 -2.32
CA ARG A 39 28.65 -5.64 -1.02
C ARG A 39 27.54 -6.61 -0.66
N LEU A 40 26.66 -6.92 -1.61
CA LEU A 40 25.55 -7.87 -1.40
C LEU A 40 26.06 -9.27 -1.07
N LEU A 41 27.09 -9.75 -1.77
CA LEU A 41 27.70 -11.05 -1.47
C LEU A 41 28.30 -11.08 -0.06
N LYS A 42 29.01 -10.02 0.35
CA LYS A 42 29.55 -9.90 1.71
C LYS A 42 28.44 -9.84 2.77
N GLU A 43 27.31 -9.22 2.47
CA GLU A 43 26.15 -9.20 3.37
C GLU A 43 25.48 -10.56 3.47
N ALA A 44 25.36 -11.30 2.36
CA ALA A 44 24.84 -12.66 2.34
C ALA A 44 25.72 -13.61 3.16
N GLU A 45 27.05 -13.54 2.99
CA GLU A 45 28.00 -14.32 3.79
C GLU A 45 27.94 -13.98 5.29
N LYS A 46 27.65 -12.72 5.64
CA LYS A 46 27.41 -12.32 7.02
C LYS A 46 26.07 -12.89 7.50
N ALA A 47 25.02 -12.83 6.68
CA ALA A 47 23.72 -13.38 7.02
C ALA A 47 23.76 -14.90 7.27
N ASP A 48 24.59 -15.64 6.55
CA ASP A 48 24.77 -17.10 6.75
C ASP A 48 25.50 -17.47 8.04
N ARG A 49 26.27 -16.52 8.58
CA ARG A 49 26.92 -16.64 9.88
C ARG A 49 25.99 -16.33 11.03
N ARG A 50 24.94 -15.53 10.83
CA ARG A 50 23.98 -15.15 11.86
C ARG A 50 23.23 -16.36 12.41
N GLY A 51 22.80 -16.21 13.66
CA GLY A 51 21.97 -17.22 14.32
C GLY A 51 20.87 -16.57 15.12
N VAL A 52 19.67 -17.16 15.04
CA VAL A 52 18.49 -16.67 15.76
C VAL A 52 18.22 -17.55 16.98
N CYS A 53 17.95 -16.89 18.09
CA CYS A 53 17.45 -17.47 19.32
C CYS A 53 16.00 -17.07 19.52
N TYR A 54 15.16 -18.05 19.83
CA TYR A 54 13.77 -17.87 20.22
C TYR A 54 13.65 -17.81 21.74
N LEU A 55 12.86 -16.86 22.22
CA LEU A 55 12.48 -16.69 23.62
C LEU A 55 11.00 -17.01 23.73
N SER A 56 10.66 -18.10 24.41
CA SER A 56 9.27 -18.52 24.53
C SER A 56 8.48 -17.69 25.53
N ARG A 57 9.17 -17.10 26.51
CA ARG A 57 8.58 -16.30 27.56
C ARG A 57 9.47 -15.11 27.86
N VAL A 58 8.90 -13.93 27.75
CA VAL A 58 9.54 -12.68 28.15
C VAL A 58 9.02 -12.30 29.53
N PRO A 59 9.89 -12.05 30.52
CA PRO A 59 9.49 -11.52 31.81
C PRO A 59 8.56 -10.30 31.73
N PRO A 60 7.55 -10.22 32.63
CA PRO A 60 6.68 -9.05 32.70
C PRO A 60 7.52 -7.80 32.99
N HIS A 61 7.16 -6.66 32.41
CA HIS A 61 7.89 -5.38 32.53
C HIS A 61 9.28 -5.32 31.88
N MET A 62 9.68 -6.32 31.09
CA MET A 62 10.96 -6.27 30.40
C MET A 62 10.85 -5.56 29.04
N ASP A 63 11.59 -4.47 28.89
CA ASP A 63 11.69 -3.74 27.63
C ASP A 63 12.68 -4.41 26.65
N PRO A 64 12.45 -4.29 25.33
CA PRO A 64 13.37 -4.79 24.31
C PRO A 64 14.79 -4.24 24.45
N LEU A 65 14.92 -2.98 24.88
CA LEU A 65 16.20 -2.33 25.12
C LEU A 65 16.96 -2.95 26.29
N LYS A 66 16.25 -3.29 27.37
CA LYS A 66 16.83 -3.92 28.55
C LYS A 66 17.25 -5.35 28.26
N LEU A 67 16.42 -6.09 27.51
CA LEU A 67 16.76 -7.41 27.00
C LEU A 67 18.05 -7.37 26.16
N ARG A 68 18.16 -6.37 25.25
CA ARG A 68 19.38 -6.14 24.47
C ARG A 68 20.58 -5.88 25.36
N GLN A 69 20.47 -5.02 26.36
CA GLN A 69 21.58 -4.70 27.28
C GLN A 69 22.09 -5.95 28.02
N ILE A 70 21.17 -6.79 28.53
CA ILE A 70 21.55 -7.99 29.27
C ILE A 70 22.21 -9.01 28.33
N LEU A 71 21.58 -9.28 27.18
CA LEU A 71 22.11 -10.26 26.23
C LEU A 71 23.38 -9.78 25.50
N SER A 72 23.59 -8.47 25.40
CA SER A 72 24.79 -7.88 24.80
C SER A 72 26.08 -8.24 25.54
N GLN A 73 25.99 -8.66 26.81
CA GLN A 73 27.14 -9.13 27.59
C GLN A 73 27.67 -10.47 27.07
N TYR A 74 26.81 -11.29 26.45
CA TYR A 74 27.16 -12.62 25.97
C TYR A 74 27.51 -12.64 24.47
N GLY A 75 27.11 -11.61 23.72
CA GLY A 75 27.40 -11.51 22.30
C GLY A 75 26.80 -10.28 21.63
N GLU A 76 27.29 -9.98 20.43
CA GLU A 76 26.76 -8.87 19.62
C GLU A 76 25.42 -9.24 19.00
N ILE A 77 24.41 -8.41 19.29
CA ILE A 77 23.03 -8.58 18.84
C ILE A 77 22.77 -7.64 17.68
N GLN A 78 22.31 -8.18 16.56
CA GLN A 78 21.95 -7.38 15.40
C GLN A 78 20.48 -6.96 15.49
N ARG A 79 19.56 -7.91 15.28
CA ARG A 79 18.12 -7.67 15.31
C ARG A 79 17.48 -8.28 16.55
N LEU A 80 16.45 -7.61 17.07
CA LEU A 80 15.68 -8.07 18.23
C LEU A 80 14.22 -7.67 18.02
N TYR A 81 13.32 -8.64 18.21
CA TYR A 81 11.90 -8.47 17.98
C TYR A 81 11.17 -9.18 19.11
N LEU A 82 10.24 -8.48 19.74
CA LEU A 82 9.37 -9.03 20.76
C LEU A 82 7.94 -8.88 20.26
N THR A 83 7.20 -9.97 20.27
CA THR A 83 5.79 -9.95 19.90
C THR A 83 5.00 -9.34 21.06
N PRO A 84 4.26 -8.25 20.82
CA PRO A 84 3.37 -7.71 21.82
C PRO A 84 2.31 -8.75 22.17
N GLU A 85 1.92 -8.79 23.44
CA GLU A 85 0.78 -9.59 23.88
C GLU A 85 -0.48 -9.30 23.04
N ASP A 86 -1.34 -10.31 22.90
CA ASP A 86 -2.64 -10.20 22.25
C ASP A 86 -3.43 -8.98 22.78
N PRO A 87 -3.90 -8.07 21.91
CA PRO A 87 -4.67 -6.90 22.32
C PRO A 87 -5.86 -7.23 23.22
N ALA A 88 -6.52 -8.38 23.02
CA ALA A 88 -7.65 -8.78 23.87
C ALA A 88 -7.20 -9.13 25.30
N ALA A 89 -6.07 -9.83 25.45
CA ALA A 89 -5.48 -10.12 26.75
C ALA A 89 -4.98 -8.84 27.44
N GLN A 90 -4.38 -7.92 26.67
CA GLN A 90 -3.94 -6.61 27.18
C GLN A 90 -5.12 -5.79 27.75
N VAL A 91 -6.27 -5.77 27.07
CA VAL A 91 -7.48 -5.07 27.55
C VAL A 91 -8.00 -5.71 28.84
N ARG A 92 -8.02 -7.05 28.92
CA ARG A 92 -8.46 -7.77 30.13
C ARG A 92 -7.56 -7.45 31.32
N ARG A 93 -6.24 -7.46 31.15
CA ARG A 93 -5.26 -7.11 32.20
C ARG A 93 -5.41 -5.66 32.66
N LYS A 94 -5.56 -4.72 31.73
CA LYS A 94 -5.78 -3.31 32.06
C LYS A 94 -7.08 -3.11 32.86
N LYS A 95 -8.14 -3.86 32.51
CA LYS A 95 -9.42 -3.83 33.23
C LYS A 95 -9.30 -4.42 34.64
N SER A 96 -8.49 -5.47 34.84
CA SER A 96 -8.28 -6.10 36.15
C SER A 96 -7.27 -5.35 37.05
N GLY A 97 -6.79 -4.17 36.63
CA GLY A 97 -5.84 -3.37 37.42
C GLY A 97 -4.39 -3.85 37.35
N GLY A 98 -4.05 -4.73 36.40
CA GLY A 98 -2.67 -5.17 36.17
C GLY A 98 -1.79 -4.10 35.52
N PHE A 99 -0.56 -4.48 35.17
CA PHE A 99 0.41 -3.58 34.56
C PHE A 99 -0.14 -2.91 33.29
N ARG A 100 -0.04 -1.59 33.22
CA ARG A 100 -0.60 -0.81 32.10
C ARG A 100 0.33 -0.71 30.90
N GLY A 101 1.60 -1.07 31.05
CA GLY A 101 2.58 -1.04 29.96
C GLY A 101 2.38 -2.16 28.93
N GLN A 102 3.26 -2.17 27.93
CA GLN A 102 3.29 -3.24 26.93
C GLN A 102 3.97 -4.45 27.55
N GLU A 103 3.31 -5.60 27.48
CA GLU A 103 3.93 -6.88 27.75
C GLU A 103 4.16 -7.60 26.42
N PHE A 104 5.13 -8.50 26.44
CA PHE A 104 5.54 -9.28 25.30
C PHE A 104 5.36 -10.76 25.64
N SER A 105 4.79 -11.52 24.72
CA SER A 105 4.62 -12.97 24.91
C SER A 105 5.90 -13.71 24.54
N GLU A 106 6.39 -13.45 23.34
CA GLU A 106 7.47 -14.18 22.69
C GLU A 106 8.52 -13.23 22.12
N GLY A 107 9.71 -13.75 21.85
CA GLY A 107 10.81 -12.96 21.32
C GLY A 107 11.75 -13.71 20.39
N TRP A 108 12.39 -12.98 19.49
CA TRP A 108 13.44 -13.45 18.60
C TRP A 108 14.63 -12.51 18.71
N VAL A 109 15.80 -13.09 18.91
CA VAL A 109 17.08 -12.38 19.05
C VAL A 109 18.04 -12.93 18.02
N GLU A 110 18.52 -12.08 17.13
CA GLU A 110 19.51 -12.43 16.12
C GLU A 110 20.90 -11.99 16.61
N PHE A 111 21.80 -12.97 16.75
CA PHE A 111 23.21 -12.74 17.00
C PHE A 111 23.98 -12.70 15.68
N THR A 112 25.07 -11.94 15.66
CA THR A 112 25.99 -11.86 14.51
C THR A 112 26.56 -13.23 14.13
N ASP A 113 26.83 -14.08 15.12
CA ASP A 113 27.37 -15.43 14.94
C ASP A 113 26.48 -16.53 15.54
N LYS A 114 26.18 -17.57 14.75
CA LYS A 114 25.42 -18.74 15.18
C LYS A 114 26.12 -19.59 16.23
N LYS A 115 27.46 -19.52 16.31
CA LYS A 115 28.23 -20.19 17.37
C LYS A 115 27.94 -19.56 18.73
N VAL A 116 27.85 -18.22 18.76
CA VAL A 116 27.48 -17.46 19.96
C VAL A 116 26.04 -17.77 20.34
N ALA A 117 25.10 -17.71 19.38
CA ALA A 117 23.70 -18.07 19.61
C ALA A 117 23.54 -19.48 20.24
N LYS A 118 24.25 -20.49 19.70
CA LYS A 118 24.25 -21.86 20.26
C LYS A 118 24.85 -21.94 21.66
N ARG A 119 25.86 -21.12 21.97
CA ARG A 119 26.46 -21.06 23.31
C ARG A 119 25.49 -20.42 24.29
N VAL A 120 24.94 -19.26 23.94
CA VAL A 120 23.98 -18.49 24.74
C VAL A 120 22.75 -19.34 25.06
N ALA A 121 22.16 -20.00 24.06
CA ALA A 121 21.00 -20.88 24.29
C ALA A 121 21.31 -22.05 25.23
N ARG A 122 22.53 -22.61 25.20
CA ARG A 122 22.90 -23.70 26.12
C ARG A 122 23.24 -23.21 27.53
N MET A 123 23.83 -22.03 27.64
CA MET A 123 24.29 -21.46 28.90
C MET A 123 23.16 -20.80 29.68
N LEU A 124 22.29 -20.02 29.00
CA LEU A 124 21.26 -19.25 29.67
C LEU A 124 19.96 -20.01 29.84
N ASN A 125 19.67 -21.03 29.03
CA ASN A 125 18.39 -21.72 29.16
C ASN A 125 18.26 -22.42 30.52
N GLY A 126 17.26 -22.02 31.30
CA GLY A 126 17.03 -22.50 32.66
C GLY A 126 17.76 -21.70 33.75
N GLU A 127 18.60 -20.73 33.39
CA GLU A 127 19.28 -19.85 34.34
C GLU A 127 18.40 -18.67 34.75
N GLN A 128 18.68 -18.12 35.94
CA GLN A 128 18.00 -16.92 36.44
C GLN A 128 18.42 -15.69 35.62
N ILE A 129 17.46 -14.80 35.37
CA ILE A 129 17.68 -13.59 34.58
C ILE A 129 18.39 -12.52 35.41
N GLY A 130 17.92 -12.33 36.64
CA GLY A 130 18.45 -11.31 37.54
C GLY A 130 19.62 -11.81 38.37
N GLY A 131 20.68 -11.00 38.47
CA GLY A 131 21.74 -11.21 39.45
C GLY A 131 21.35 -10.71 40.84
N SER A 132 20.92 -9.44 40.94
CA SER A 132 20.59 -8.82 42.23
C SER A 132 19.17 -9.16 42.69
N LYS A 133 19.00 -9.50 43.97
CA LYS A 133 17.70 -9.75 44.63
C LYS A 133 16.72 -8.58 44.56
N ARG A 134 17.22 -7.35 44.33
CA ARG A 134 16.40 -6.15 44.15
C ARG A 134 15.92 -5.95 42.71
N SER A 135 16.40 -6.75 41.76
CA SER A 135 15.97 -6.65 40.37
C SER A 135 14.57 -7.25 40.20
N SER A 136 13.76 -6.61 39.34
CA SER A 136 12.38 -7.06 39.06
C SER A 136 12.31 -8.46 38.44
N PHE A 137 13.41 -8.94 37.85
CA PHE A 137 13.47 -10.19 37.09
C PHE A 137 14.28 -11.28 37.82
N TYR A 138 14.50 -11.12 39.13
CA TYR A 138 15.33 -12.03 39.90
C TYR A 138 14.79 -13.47 39.93
N TYR A 139 13.46 -13.62 40.08
CA TYR A 139 12.81 -14.93 40.14
C TYR A 139 12.47 -15.50 38.76
N ASP A 140 12.64 -14.72 37.69
CA ASP A 140 12.36 -15.18 36.34
C ASP A 140 13.53 -15.98 35.79
N LEU A 141 13.19 -17.01 35.03
CA LEU A 141 14.13 -17.90 34.36
C LEU A 141 14.16 -17.60 32.86
N TRP A 142 15.34 -17.67 32.27
CA TRP A 142 15.51 -17.63 30.82
C TRP A 142 14.92 -18.90 30.19
N ASN A 143 14.04 -18.72 29.20
CA ASN A 143 13.62 -19.79 28.30
C ASN A 143 14.05 -19.43 26.87
N ILE A 144 15.22 -19.93 26.48
CA ILE A 144 15.88 -19.57 25.21
C ILE A 144 16.19 -20.84 24.44
N LYS A 145 15.77 -20.88 23.17
CA LYS A 145 16.06 -21.97 22.25
C LYS A 145 16.77 -21.45 21.02
N TYR A 146 17.90 -22.06 20.66
CA TYR A 146 18.52 -21.80 19.36
C TYR A 146 17.71 -22.47 18.24
N LEU A 147 17.38 -21.73 17.20
CA LEU A 147 16.67 -22.25 16.04
C LEU A 147 17.68 -22.58 14.93
N SER A 148 17.89 -23.87 14.69
CA SER A 148 18.73 -24.33 13.58
C SER A 148 18.00 -24.14 12.25
N LYS A 149 18.75 -23.73 11.20
CA LYS A 149 18.22 -23.51 9.84
C LYS A 149 17.18 -22.38 9.70
N PHE A 150 16.87 -21.69 10.79
CA PHE A 150 15.96 -20.56 10.79
C PHE A 150 16.75 -19.26 10.69
N LYS A 151 16.35 -18.38 9.78
CA LYS A 151 16.90 -17.04 9.63
C LYS A 151 15.87 -15.99 10.04
N TRP A 152 16.36 -14.79 10.33
CA TRP A 152 15.47 -13.68 10.65
C TRP A 152 14.54 -13.31 9.50
N ASP A 153 15.02 -13.48 8.27
CA ASP A 153 14.28 -13.07 7.09
C ASP A 153 13.00 -13.92 6.94
N ASP A 154 13.05 -15.21 7.30
CA ASP A 154 11.88 -16.11 7.38
C ASP A 154 10.81 -15.57 8.36
N LEU A 155 11.22 -15.03 9.51
CA LEU A 155 10.30 -14.41 10.47
C LEU A 155 9.60 -13.20 9.86
N THR A 156 10.37 -12.32 9.22
CA THR A 156 9.82 -11.10 8.64
C THR A 156 8.95 -11.38 7.43
N GLU A 157 9.29 -12.40 6.64
CA GLU A 157 8.50 -12.84 5.49
C GLU A 157 7.14 -13.38 5.95
N GLU A 158 7.11 -14.25 6.96
CA GLU A 158 5.88 -14.78 7.56
C GLU A 158 4.98 -13.65 8.09
N ILE A 159 5.55 -12.67 8.82
CA ILE A 159 4.81 -11.51 9.35
C ILE A 159 4.28 -10.64 8.21
N ALA A 160 5.11 -10.33 7.21
CA ALA A 160 4.72 -9.52 6.06
C ALA A 160 3.60 -10.19 5.26
N TYR A 161 3.70 -11.50 5.03
CA TYR A 161 2.68 -12.29 4.35
C TYR A 161 1.34 -12.28 5.09
N LYS A 162 1.35 -12.54 6.41
CA LYS A 162 0.14 -12.47 7.25
C LYS A 162 -0.49 -11.08 7.25
N ASN A 163 0.33 -10.04 7.30
CA ASN A 163 -0.14 -8.65 7.26
C ASN A 163 -0.76 -8.30 5.89
N ALA A 164 -0.11 -8.70 4.80
CA ALA A 164 -0.63 -8.48 3.44
C ALA A 164 -1.98 -9.18 3.24
N ILE A 165 -2.13 -10.43 3.69
CA ILE A 165 -3.42 -11.14 3.63
C ILE A 165 -4.50 -10.40 4.43
N ARG A 166 -4.17 -9.96 5.65
CA ARG A 166 -5.13 -9.24 6.50
C ARG A 166 -5.56 -7.94 5.83
N GLU A 167 -4.63 -7.18 5.30
CA GLU A 167 -4.90 -5.92 4.60
C GLU A 167 -5.75 -6.14 3.35
N GLN A 168 -5.45 -7.17 2.55
CA GLN A 168 -6.26 -7.54 1.39
C GLN A 168 -7.70 -7.88 1.76
N LYS A 169 -7.90 -8.67 2.83
CA LYS A 169 -9.25 -9.00 3.33
C LYS A 169 -10.01 -7.76 3.79
N LEU A 170 -9.38 -6.92 4.62
CA LEU A 170 -9.98 -5.68 5.10
C LEU A 170 -10.30 -4.72 3.94
N ALA A 171 -9.43 -4.61 2.94
CA ALA A 171 -9.65 -3.79 1.77
C ALA A 171 -10.84 -4.30 0.94
N LEU A 172 -10.98 -5.62 0.79
CA LEU A 172 -12.12 -6.24 0.12
C LEU A 172 -13.43 -5.92 0.86
N GLU A 173 -13.47 -6.13 2.18
CA GLU A 173 -14.62 -5.82 3.03
C GLU A 173 -14.99 -4.33 2.94
N LEU A 174 -14.01 -3.44 3.04
CA LEU A 174 -14.20 -2.00 2.91
C LEU A 174 -14.73 -1.64 1.51
N SER A 175 -14.25 -2.30 0.46
CA SER A 175 -14.71 -2.06 -0.91
C SER A 175 -16.15 -2.51 -1.13
N ALA A 176 -16.56 -3.63 -0.52
CA ALA A 176 -17.93 -4.12 -0.55
C ALA A 176 -18.86 -3.14 0.18
N ALA A 177 -18.51 -2.75 1.42
CA ALA A 177 -19.29 -1.79 2.21
C ALA A 177 -19.40 -0.42 1.53
N LYS A 178 -18.32 0.05 0.88
CA LYS A 178 -18.36 1.28 0.07
C LYS A 178 -19.32 1.17 -1.10
N ARG A 179 -19.27 0.06 -1.84
CA ARG A 179 -20.16 -0.17 -2.99
C ARG A 179 -21.63 -0.21 -2.57
N GLU A 180 -21.94 -0.86 -1.45
CA GLU A 180 -23.29 -0.86 -0.86
C GLU A 180 -23.76 0.53 -0.43
N ARG A 181 -22.87 1.28 0.24
CA ARG A 181 -23.14 2.65 0.69
C ARG A 181 -23.38 3.60 -0.48
N ASP A 182 -22.56 3.54 -1.52
CA ASP A 182 -22.70 4.39 -2.71
C ASP A 182 -23.97 4.03 -3.50
N PHE A 183 -24.30 2.73 -3.58
CA PHE A 183 -25.57 2.27 -4.13
C PHE A 183 -26.76 2.85 -3.35
N TYR A 184 -26.74 2.78 -2.01
CA TYR A 184 -27.79 3.34 -1.17
C TYR A 184 -27.95 4.85 -1.38
N LEU A 185 -26.85 5.62 -1.40
CA LEU A 185 -26.88 7.06 -1.66
C LEU A 185 -27.52 7.36 -3.02
N SER A 186 -27.16 6.63 -4.07
CA SER A 186 -27.74 6.81 -5.40
C SER A 186 -29.27 6.57 -5.40
N LYS A 187 -29.75 5.58 -4.65
CA LYS A 187 -31.18 5.25 -4.54
C LYS A 187 -31.95 6.30 -3.75
N VAL A 188 -31.37 6.84 -2.67
CA VAL A 188 -31.96 7.94 -1.91
C VAL A 188 -32.07 9.20 -2.77
N ASP A 189 -31.05 9.52 -3.55
CA ASP A 189 -31.07 10.68 -4.45
C ASP A 189 -32.09 10.53 -5.58
N GLN A 190 -32.19 9.32 -6.17
CA GLN A 190 -33.26 8.98 -7.13
C GLN A 190 -34.65 9.17 -6.50
N SER A 191 -34.88 8.66 -5.29
CA SER A 191 -36.15 8.81 -4.58
C SER A 191 -36.50 10.29 -4.33
N LYS A 192 -35.54 11.09 -3.83
CA LYS A 192 -35.75 12.54 -3.64
C LYS A 192 -36.07 13.26 -4.95
N ALA A 193 -35.43 12.87 -6.05
CA ALA A 193 -35.73 13.44 -7.37
C ALA A 193 -37.16 13.11 -7.82
N LEU A 194 -37.58 11.85 -7.67
CA LEU A 194 -38.94 11.41 -7.99
C LEU A 194 -39.99 12.13 -7.13
N SER A 195 -39.78 12.25 -5.81
CA SER A 195 -40.70 13.00 -4.94
C SER A 195 -40.84 14.47 -5.36
N LYS A 196 -39.74 15.13 -5.73
CA LYS A 196 -39.79 16.51 -6.26
C LYS A 196 -40.55 16.60 -7.59
N ILE A 197 -40.42 15.61 -8.46
CA ILE A 197 -41.16 15.53 -9.72
C ILE A 197 -42.66 15.35 -9.42
N GLU A 198 -43.02 14.42 -8.55
CA GLU A 198 -44.41 14.19 -8.13
C GLU A 198 -45.04 15.45 -7.50
N GLU A 199 -44.32 16.16 -6.63
CA GLU A 199 -44.77 17.43 -6.07
C GLU A 199 -45.03 18.49 -7.15
N ARG A 200 -44.16 18.60 -8.16
CA ARG A 200 -44.35 19.52 -9.29
C ARG A 200 -45.56 19.13 -10.13
N LEU A 201 -45.75 17.85 -10.41
CA LEU A 201 -46.91 17.34 -11.15
C LEU A 201 -48.22 17.62 -10.40
N LYS A 202 -48.26 17.35 -9.09
CA LYS A 202 -49.41 17.67 -8.22
C LYS A 202 -49.71 19.17 -8.17
N LYS A 203 -48.69 20.03 -8.13
CA LYS A 203 -48.87 21.50 -8.20
C LYS A 203 -49.43 21.96 -9.55
N LYS A 204 -48.91 21.43 -10.67
CA LYS A 204 -49.44 21.74 -12.01
C LYS A 204 -50.90 21.32 -12.16
N GLN A 205 -51.26 20.11 -11.73
CA GLN A 205 -52.66 19.66 -11.72
C GLN A 205 -53.57 20.61 -10.92
N LYS A 206 -53.13 21.15 -9.78
CA LYS A 206 -53.91 22.15 -9.03
C LYS A 206 -54.03 23.51 -9.75
N VAL A 207 -53.08 23.87 -10.61
CA VAL A 207 -53.10 25.14 -11.38
C VAL A 207 -53.97 25.02 -12.63
N ASP A 208 -54.00 23.87 -13.29
CA ASP A 208 -54.84 23.60 -14.47
C ASP A 208 -56.35 23.61 -14.18
N VAL A 209 -56.76 23.59 -12.90
CA VAL A 209 -58.16 23.83 -12.48
C VAL A 209 -58.58 25.30 -12.69
N ARG A 210 -57.64 26.23 -12.92
CA ARG A 210 -57.95 27.62 -13.29
C ARG A 210 -58.12 27.72 -14.81
N PRO A 211 -59.27 28.20 -15.34
CA PRO A 211 -59.53 28.16 -16.79
C PRO A 211 -58.55 29.04 -17.57
N LYS A 212 -57.80 28.41 -18.49
CA LYS A 212 -56.81 29.06 -19.37
C LYS A 212 -57.52 29.84 -20.48
N VAL A 213 -57.51 31.16 -20.42
CA VAL A 213 -58.11 32.04 -21.44
C VAL A 213 -57.25 32.01 -22.71
N MET A 214 -57.68 31.31 -23.75
CA MET A 214 -57.01 31.30 -25.08
C MET A 214 -57.66 32.33 -26.01
N ARG A 215 -56.88 33.28 -26.53
CA ARG A 215 -57.32 34.24 -27.56
C ARG A 215 -56.86 33.75 -28.93
N GLN A 216 -57.79 33.61 -29.89
CA GLN A 216 -57.48 33.22 -31.27
C GLN A 216 -57.23 34.48 -32.12
N PHE A 217 -56.11 34.51 -32.86
CA PHE A 217 -55.78 35.55 -33.82
C PHE A 217 -55.83 34.96 -35.25
N PRO A 218 -56.55 35.56 -36.21
CA PRO A 218 -56.60 35.05 -37.58
C PRO A 218 -55.31 35.38 -38.34
N GLN A 219 -54.61 34.36 -38.85
CA GLN A 219 -53.39 34.48 -39.66
C GLN A 219 -53.71 34.39 -41.16
N LYS A 220 -53.19 35.31 -41.99
CA LYS A 220 -53.40 35.30 -43.45
C LYS A 220 -52.44 34.32 -44.14
N LYS A 221 -52.92 33.60 -45.16
CA LYS A 221 -52.12 32.63 -45.95
C LYS A 221 -51.18 33.36 -46.93
N PRO A 222 -49.95 32.87 -47.15
CA PRO A 222 -48.99 33.47 -48.08
C PRO A 222 -49.32 33.16 -49.56
N VAL A 223 -48.93 34.07 -50.46
CA VAL A 223 -49.13 33.98 -51.92
C VAL A 223 -47.96 33.21 -52.56
N VAL A 224 -48.26 32.24 -53.41
CA VAL A 224 -47.29 31.38 -54.09
C VAL A 224 -46.85 32.04 -55.40
N ASN A 225 -45.53 32.18 -55.64
CA ASN A 225 -44.98 32.65 -56.91
C ASN A 225 -44.57 31.46 -57.78
N GLU A 226 -45.14 31.35 -58.98
CA GLU A 226 -44.86 30.30 -59.96
C GLU A 226 -43.68 30.68 -60.85
N THR A 227 -42.45 30.34 -60.45
CA THR A 227 -41.30 30.23 -61.37
C THR A 227 -40.26 29.27 -60.79
N GLY A 228 -39.82 28.32 -61.62
CA GLY A 228 -38.47 27.76 -61.54
C GLY A 228 -38.30 26.44 -60.80
N GLU A 229 -38.54 25.37 -61.56
CA GLU A 229 -37.81 24.10 -61.50
C GLU A 229 -38.11 23.14 -60.34
N ASN A 230 -38.79 22.06 -60.70
CA ASN A 230 -38.87 20.81 -59.95
C ASN A 230 -37.45 20.28 -59.67
N LYS A 231 -36.85 20.72 -58.56
CA LYS A 231 -35.70 20.00 -57.99
C LYS A 231 -36.20 18.60 -57.65
N ALA A 232 -35.60 17.60 -58.30
CA ALA A 232 -35.85 16.19 -58.00
C ALA A 232 -35.60 15.97 -56.50
N GLN A 233 -36.67 15.91 -55.72
CA GLN A 233 -36.59 15.55 -54.31
C GLN A 233 -36.25 14.06 -54.28
N LEU A 234 -35.12 13.72 -53.65
CA LEU A 234 -34.78 12.34 -53.36
C LEU A 234 -35.90 11.73 -52.51
N SER A 235 -36.27 10.49 -52.80
CA SER A 235 -37.38 9.82 -52.11
C SER A 235 -37.13 9.77 -50.59
N SER A 236 -38.21 9.90 -49.82
CA SER A 236 -38.20 9.86 -48.35
C SER A 236 -37.46 8.64 -47.80
N ASP A 237 -37.51 7.52 -48.54
CA ASP A 237 -36.90 6.26 -48.14
C ASP A 237 -35.37 6.30 -48.18
N ILE A 238 -34.78 7.07 -49.11
CA ILE A 238 -33.32 7.29 -49.16
C ILE A 238 -32.89 8.15 -47.97
N LEU A 239 -33.65 9.20 -47.65
CA LEU A 239 -33.37 10.05 -46.49
C LEU A 239 -33.52 9.27 -45.17
N ALA A 240 -34.50 8.36 -45.08
CA ALA A 240 -34.67 7.49 -43.93
C ALA A 240 -33.52 6.47 -43.78
N GLY A 241 -32.96 5.93 -44.86
CA GLY A 241 -31.83 5.01 -44.80
C GLY A 241 -30.49 5.65 -44.43
N VAL A 242 -30.28 6.92 -44.78
CA VAL A 242 -29.02 7.66 -44.48
C VAL A 242 -29.01 8.24 -43.07
N PHE A 243 -30.17 8.71 -42.58
CA PHE A 243 -30.27 9.37 -41.27
C PHE A 243 -30.95 8.52 -40.19
N GLY A 244 -31.61 7.42 -40.57
CA GLY A 244 -32.22 6.44 -39.67
C GLY A 244 -31.26 5.31 -39.31
N GLY A 245 -30.09 5.65 -38.75
CA GLY A 245 -29.17 4.69 -38.16
C GLY A 245 -29.80 4.02 -36.93
N SER A 246 -29.68 2.69 -36.89
CA SER A 246 -30.09 1.77 -35.82
C SER A 246 -29.93 2.32 -34.40
N SER A 247 -31.03 2.29 -33.64
CA SER A 247 -31.02 2.14 -32.18
C SER A 247 -31.57 0.75 -31.84
#